data_AF-A0A2H5VAK0-F1
#
_entry.id   AF-A0A2H5VAK0-F1
#
_cell.length_a   1.000
_cell.length_b   1.000
_cell.length_c   1.000
_cell.angle_alpha   90.00
_cell.angle_beta   90.00
_cell.angle_gamma   90.00
#
_symmetry.space_group_name_H-M   'P 1'
#
loop_
_entity.id
_entity.type
_entity.pdbx_description
1 polymer ?
#
loop_
_entity_poly.entity_id
_entity_poly.type
_entity_poly.pdbx_seq_one_letter_code
_entity_poly.pdbx_strand_id
1 'polypeptide(L)' 'MKRIIRERANISQIIMVTLKDALVASADMIYGVYARDGVSQVIRYRIPIAR' A
#
# COMPACT_ATOMS: atom_id res chain seq x y z
N MET A 1 -6.15 -12.66 8.63
CA MET A 1 -5.43 -12.48 7.35
C MET A 1 -4.36 -11.39 7.39
N LYS A 2 -4.68 -10.13 7.76
CA LYS A 2 -3.71 -9.00 7.89
C LYS A 2 -2.44 -9.32 8.71
N ARG A 3 -2.57 -10.05 9.84
CA ARG A 3 -1.43 -10.40 10.72
C ARG A 3 -0.36 -11.26 10.04
N ILE A 4 -0.78 -12.33 9.34
CA ILE A 4 0.14 -13.27 8.68
C ILE A 4 0.94 -12.57 7.58
N ILE A 5 0.29 -11.69 6.81
CA ILE A 5 0.96 -10.92 5.75
C ILE A 5 1.99 -9.98 6.37
N ARG A 6 1.67 -9.34 7.50
CA ARG A 6 2.58 -8.45 8.22
C ARG A 6 3.79 -9.19 8.81
N GLU A 7 3.57 -10.36 9.41
CA GLU A 7 4.66 -11.20 9.92
C GLU A 7 5.62 -11.64 8.82
N ARG A 8 5.10 -11.99 7.63
CA ARG A 8 5.91 -12.33 6.46
C ARG A 8 6.62 -11.12 5.85
N ALA A 9 6.01 -9.94 5.89
CA ALA A 9 6.60 -8.71 5.38
C ALA A 9 7.90 -8.32 6.11
N ASN A 10 8.07 -8.75 7.37
CA ASN A 10 9.30 -8.51 8.14
C ASN A 10 10.53 -9.23 7.57
N ILE A 11 10.34 -10.34 6.85
CA ILE A 11 11.43 -11.16 6.28
C ILE A 11 11.45 -11.13 4.75
N SER A 12 10.43 -10.56 4.11
CA SER A 12 10.28 -10.58 2.66
C SER A 12 9.53 -9.34 2.18
N GLN A 13 10.02 -8.70 1.13
CA GLN A 13 9.32 -7.56 0.54
C GLN A 13 8.05 -8.04 -0.17
N ILE A 14 6.90 -7.49 0.22
CA ILE A 14 5.61 -7.81 -0.36
C ILE A 14 5.06 -6.57 -1.06
N ILE A 15 4.75 -6.70 -2.36
CA ILE A 15 4.00 -5.71 -3.13
C ILE A 15 2.58 -6.26 -3.29
N MET A 16 1.59 -5.45 -2.90
CA MET A 16 0.19 -5.84 -2.92
C MET A 16 -0.64 -4.83 -3.70
N VAL A 17 -1.49 -5.31 -4.61
CA VAL A 17 -2.49 -4.51 -5.31
C VAL A 17 -3.86 -4.90 -4.79
N THR A 18 -4.54 -3.99 -4.11
CA THR A 18 -5.87 -4.24 -3.54
C THR A 18 -6.63 -2.94 -3.36
N LEU A 19 -7.96 -3.01 -3.43
CA LEU A 19 -8.88 -1.93 -3.08
C LEU A 19 -9.43 -2.08 -1.65
N LYS A 20 -9.04 -3.13 -0.92
CA LYS A 20 -9.56 -3.38 0.43
C LYS A 20 -8.90 -2.45 1.44
N ASP A 21 -9.65 -1.45 1.90
CA ASP A 21 -9.18 -0.40 2.83
C ASP A 21 -8.40 -0.93 4.02
N ALA A 22 -8.88 -2.01 4.66
CA ALA A 22 -8.24 -2.60 5.83
C ALA A 22 -6.80 -3.11 5.59
N LEU A 23 -6.49 -3.54 4.35
CA LEU A 23 -5.15 -3.97 3.93
C LEU A 23 -4.31 -2.77 3.50
N VAL A 24 -4.89 -1.83 2.76
CA VAL A 24 -4.22 -0.58 2.36
C VAL A 24 -3.74 0.19 3.58
N ALA A 25 -4.58 0.35 4.60
CA ALA A 25 -4.26 1.01 5.87
C ALA A 25 -3.18 0.30 6.71
N SER A 26 -2.76 -0.90 6.30
CA SER A 26 -1.71 -1.67 6.99
C SER A 26 -0.37 -1.70 6.26
N ALA A 27 -0.31 -1.15 5.05
CA ALA A 27 0.91 -1.09 4.26
C ALA A 27 1.85 -0.03 4.82
N ASP A 28 3.15 -0.30 4.79
CA ASP A 28 4.18 0.65 5.20
C ASP A 28 4.31 1.82 4.20
N MET A 29 3.92 1.60 2.95
CA MET A 29 3.92 2.60 1.88
C MET A 29 2.78 2.33 0.91
N ILE A 30 2.08 3.37 0.47
CA ILE A 30 0.97 3.27 -0.47
C ILE A 30 1.34 4.00 -1.77
N TYR A 31 1.11 3.32 -2.89
CA TYR A 31 1.19 3.91 -4.23
C TYR A 31 -0.21 3.96 -4.81
N GLY A 32 -0.72 5.18 -5.00
CA GLY A 32 -1.97 5.41 -5.72
C GLY A 32 -1.68 5.53 -7.22
N VAL A 33 -2.47 4.87 -8.05
CA VAL A 33 -2.41 5.00 -9.50
C VAL A 33 -3.75 5.52 -9.98
N TYR A 34 -3.75 6.57 -10.79
CA TYR A 34 -4.95 7.13 -11.39
C TYR A 34 -4.68 7.51 -12.86
N ALA A 35 -5.71 7.50 -13.69
CA ALA A 35 -5.59 7.94 -15.08
C ALA A 35 -5.73 9.47 -15.17
N ARG A 36 -4.87 10.11 -15.96
CA ARG A 36 -4.97 11.51 -16.33
C ARG A 36 -4.57 11.66 -17.80
N ASP A 37 -5.46 12.22 -18.61
CA ASP A 37 -5.25 12.45 -20.04
C ASP A 37 -4.80 11.16 -20.80
N GLY A 38 -5.41 10.02 -20.45
CA GLY A 38 -5.09 8.72 -21.05
C GLY A 38 -3.77 8.09 -20.57
N VAL A 39 -3.05 8.73 -19.65
CA VAL A 39 -1.78 8.23 -19.10
C VAL A 39 -1.93 7.92 -17.61
N SER A 40 -1.38 6.79 -17.16
CA SER A 40 -1.35 6.44 -15.74
C SER A 40 -0.35 7.30 -14.98
N GLN A 41 -0.83 7.98 -13.95
CA GLN A 41 -0.04 8.79 -13.03
C GLN A 41 0.08 8.07 -11.69
N VAL A 42 1.25 8.16 -11.06
CA VAL A 42 1.55 7.52 -9.78
C VAL A 42 1.73 8.58 -8.70
N ILE A 43 1.04 8.42 -7.57
CA ILE A 43 1.26 9.20 -6.36
C ILE A 43 1.76 8.31 -5.25
N ARG A 44 2.71 8.82 -4.46
CA ARG A 44 3.23 8.12 -3.29
C ARG A 44 2.65 8.75 -2.03
N TYR A 45 1.89 7.97 -1.28
CA TYR A 45 1.34 8.39 0.01
C TYR A 45 2.11 7.67 1.13
N ARG A 46 2.67 8.47 2.04
CA ARG A 46 3.25 7.97 3.29
C ARG A 46 2.25 8.30 4.39
N ILE A 47 1.67 7.28 5.00
CA ILE A 47 0.81 7.47 6.18
C ILE A 47 1.71 8.12 7.25
N PRO A 48 1.40 9.32 7.74
CA PRO A 48 2.12 9.89 8.87
C PRO A 48 1.96 8.93 10.04
N ILE A 49 3.06 8.41 10.57
CA ILE A 49 3.03 7.67 11.81
C ILE A 49 2.66 8.72 12.86
N ALA A 50 1.40 8.72 13.33
CA ALA A 50 1.04 9.47 14.52
C ALA A 50 1.95 8.95 15.64
N ARG A 51 2.87 9.81 16.09
CA ARG A 51 3.75 9.55 17.22
C ARG A 51 2.96 9.51 18.51
#